data_AF-A0A9P6L032-F1
#
_entry.id   AF-A0A9P6L032-F1
#
_cell.length_a   1.000
_cell.length_b   1.000
_cell.length_c   1.000
_cell.angle_alpha   90.00
_cell.angle_beta   90.00
_cell.angle_gamma   90.00
#
_symmetry.space_group_name_H-M   'P 1'
#
loop_
_entity.id
_entity.type
_entity.pdbx_description
1 polymer ?
#
loop_
_entity_poly.entity_id
_entity_poly.type
_entity_poly.pdbx_seq_one_letter_code
_entity_poly.pdbx_strand_id
1 'polypeptide(L)'
;MKIIKKNVQFLTNTEAKNLLEKLGDLDESVMRYCTNDMAYDKIEIKKAELKEIGLYEFEIIQLLNLLPKQILDLQLVIEEMEERFDEFSLDKILNIFQD
;
A
#
# COMPACT_ATOMS: atom_id res chain seq x y z
N MET A 1 -25.00 -18.35 2.08
CA MET A 1 -23.53 -18.52 2.17
C MET A 1 -23.13 -18.31 3.62
N LYS A 2 -22.49 -19.29 4.28
CA LYS A 2 -21.96 -19.13 5.65
C LYS A 2 -20.45 -18.90 5.56
N ILE A 3 -19.94 -17.79 6.10
CA ILE A 3 -18.50 -17.50 6.16
C ILE A 3 -17.94 -18.23 7.38
N ILE A 4 -17.03 -19.18 7.16
CA ILE A 4 -16.65 -20.20 8.15
C ILE A 4 -15.47 -19.74 9.04
N LYS A 5 -14.68 -18.76 8.60
CA LYS A 5 -13.63 -18.08 9.40
C LYS A 5 -13.19 -16.81 8.66
N LYS A 6 -13.13 -15.68 9.37
CA LYS A 6 -12.61 -14.40 8.86
C LYS A 6 -11.08 -14.38 9.07
N ASN A 7 -10.32 -15.10 8.26
CA ASN A 7 -8.90 -14.76 8.10
C ASN A 7 -8.89 -13.60 7.10
N VAL A 8 -8.97 -12.38 7.62
CA VAL A 8 -8.96 -11.17 6.79
C VAL A 8 -7.50 -10.84 6.54
N GLN A 9 -7.03 -11.14 5.35
CA GLN A 9 -5.76 -10.64 4.84
C GLN A 9 -6.06 -9.44 3.97
N PHE A 10 -5.43 -8.31 4.26
CA PHE A 10 -5.52 -7.14 3.40
C PHE A 10 -4.45 -7.22 2.31
N LEU A 11 -4.83 -6.84 1.10
CA LEU A 11 -3.98 -6.92 -0.09
C LEU A 11 -3.90 -5.53 -0.73
N THR A 12 -2.73 -5.18 -1.25
CA THR A 12 -2.60 -4.05 -2.18
C THR A 12 -3.24 -4.38 -3.53
N ASN A 13 -3.45 -3.37 -4.36
CA ASN A 13 -3.99 -3.54 -5.70
C ASN A 13 -3.11 -4.51 -6.53
N THR A 14 -1.79 -4.38 -6.45
CA THR A 14 -0.84 -5.27 -7.13
C THR A 14 -0.92 -6.71 -6.63
N GLU A 15 -1.06 -6.93 -5.31
CA GLU A 15 -1.20 -8.27 -4.75
C GLU A 15 -2.51 -8.93 -5.17
N ALA A 16 -3.60 -8.16 -5.15
CA ALA A 16 -4.90 -8.62 -5.62
C ALA A 16 -4.85 -8.98 -7.12
N LYS A 17 -4.22 -8.14 -7.95
CA LYS A 17 -3.99 -8.42 -9.37
C LYS A 17 -3.21 -9.72 -9.58
N ASN A 18 -2.09 -9.91 -8.89
CA ASN A 18 -1.27 -11.12 -9.01
C ASN A 18 -2.06 -12.38 -8.56
N LEU A 19 -2.87 -12.25 -7.50
CA LEU A 19 -3.73 -13.34 -7.06
C LEU A 19 -4.77 -13.71 -8.14
N LEU A 20 -5.44 -12.72 -8.73
CA LEU A 20 -6.43 -12.94 -9.80
C LEU A 20 -5.78 -13.54 -11.06
N GLU A 21 -4.58 -13.10 -11.42
CA GLU A 21 -3.79 -13.66 -12.52
C GLU A 21 -3.51 -15.15 -12.30
N LYS A 22 -3.07 -15.53 -11.09
CA LYS A 22 -2.83 -16.94 -10.72
C LYS A 22 -4.10 -17.80 -10.73
N LEU A 23 -5.25 -17.20 -10.47
CA LEU A 23 -6.55 -17.88 -10.47
C LEU A 23 -7.16 -17.98 -11.88
N GLY A 24 -6.60 -17.27 -12.87
CA GLY A 24 -7.16 -17.21 -14.23
C GLY A 24 -8.44 -16.37 -14.33
N ASP A 25 -8.67 -15.49 -13.36
CA ASP A 25 -9.88 -14.65 -13.24
C ASP A 25 -9.55 -13.15 -13.37
N LEU A 26 -8.45 -12.85 -14.06
CA LEU A 26 -7.99 -11.48 -14.26
C LEU A 26 -8.76 -10.80 -15.40
N ASP A 27 -9.64 -9.88 -15.03
CA ASP A 27 -10.40 -9.06 -15.98
C ASP A 27 -9.57 -7.86 -16.51
N GLU A 28 -9.84 -7.44 -17.75
CA GLU A 28 -9.16 -6.30 -18.35
C GLU A 28 -9.35 -4.99 -17.57
N SER A 29 -10.50 -4.79 -16.93
CA SER A 29 -10.76 -3.60 -16.11
C SER A 29 -9.80 -3.51 -14.92
N VAL A 30 -9.51 -4.65 -14.28
CA VAL A 30 -8.55 -4.76 -13.18
C VAL A 30 -7.14 -4.47 -13.69
N MET A 31 -6.77 -5.02 -14.84
CA MET A 31 -5.46 -4.74 -15.45
C MET A 31 -5.27 -3.25 -15.73
N ARG A 32 -6.28 -2.57 -16.28
CA ARG A 32 -6.27 -1.12 -16.56
C ARG A 32 -6.23 -0.28 -15.28
N TYR A 33 -6.90 -0.73 -14.23
CA TYR A 33 -6.89 -0.02 -12.95
C TYR A 33 -5.50 -0.06 -12.31
N CYS A 34 -4.84 -1.21 -12.31
CA CYS A 34 -3.54 -1.43 -11.66
C CYS A 34 -2.32 -1.03 -12.51
N THR A 35 -2.48 -0.16 -13.52
CA THR A 35 -1.42 0.08 -14.52
C THR A 35 -0.23 0.85 -13.94
N ASN A 36 -0.48 1.72 -12.94
CA ASN A 36 0.52 2.59 -12.34
C ASN A 36 0.91 2.15 -10.92
N ASP A 37 0.61 0.92 -10.54
CA ASP A 37 0.86 0.44 -9.19
C ASP A 37 2.34 0.06 -8.99
N MET A 38 2.74 -0.06 -7.72
CA MET A 38 4.04 -0.57 -7.35
C MET A 38 4.31 -1.98 -7.90
N ALA A 39 5.55 -2.22 -8.32
CA ALA A 39 6.02 -3.54 -8.73
C ALA A 39 5.91 -4.56 -7.58
N TYR A 40 5.38 -5.75 -7.89
CA TYR A 40 5.03 -6.77 -6.90
C TYR A 40 6.22 -7.24 -6.03
N ASP A 41 7.40 -7.33 -6.63
CA ASP A 41 8.64 -7.75 -5.98
C ASP A 41 9.13 -6.79 -4.89
N LYS A 42 8.74 -5.51 -4.97
CA LYS A 42 9.12 -4.49 -3.99
C LYS A 42 8.14 -4.37 -2.81
N ILE A 43 6.94 -4.93 -2.92
CA ILE A 43 5.85 -4.68 -1.97
C ILE A 43 6.19 -5.14 -0.56
N GLU A 44 6.66 -6.37 -0.39
CA GLU A 44 6.92 -6.93 0.95
C GLU A 44 8.06 -6.20 1.66
N ILE A 45 9.09 -5.78 0.91
CA ILE A 45 10.21 -4.99 1.43
C ILE A 45 9.68 -3.64 1.93
N LYS A 46 8.92 -2.92 1.11
CA LYS A 46 8.39 -1.60 1.48
C LYS A 46 7.36 -1.65 2.59
N LYS A 47 6.53 -2.71 2.65
CA LYS A 47 5.65 -2.96 3.81
C LYS A 47 6.45 -3.07 5.10
N ALA A 48 7.55 -3.81 5.10
CA ALA A 48 8.40 -3.96 6.28
C ALA A 48 9.01 -2.61 6.68
N GLU A 49 9.58 -1.85 5.74
CA GLU A 49 10.17 -0.53 6.00
C GLU A 49 9.15 0.45 6.59
N LEU A 50 7.95 0.54 6.01
CA LEU A 50 6.89 1.43 6.49
C LEU A 50 6.37 1.01 7.86
N LYS A 51 6.30 -0.30 8.13
CA LYS A 51 5.92 -0.84 9.44
C LYS A 51 6.96 -0.53 10.51
N GLU A 52 8.25 -0.59 10.17
CA GLU A 52 9.34 -0.21 11.08
C GLU A 52 9.31 1.28 11.44
N ILE A 53 8.82 2.13 10.53
CA ILE A 53 8.63 3.56 10.79
C ILE A 53 7.42 3.81 11.71
N GLY A 54 6.52 2.84 11.88
CA GLY A 54 5.37 2.94 12.79
C GLY A 54 4.05 3.29 12.11
N LEU A 55 3.96 3.12 10.78
CA LEU A 55 2.69 3.21 10.06
C LEU A 55 1.78 2.03 10.38
N TYR A 56 0.47 2.29 10.41
CA TYR A 56 -0.54 1.26 10.58
C TYR A 56 -0.77 0.48 9.28
N GLU A 57 -1.24 -0.76 9.41
CA GLU A 57 -1.40 -1.69 8.27
C GLU A 57 -2.21 -1.10 7.11
N PHE A 58 -3.32 -0.40 7.41
CA PHE A 58 -4.15 0.23 6.38
C PHE A 58 -3.48 1.42 5.72
N GLU A 59 -2.72 2.21 6.47
CA GLU A 59 -1.96 3.35 5.94
C GLU A 59 -0.91 2.84 4.96
N ILE A 60 -0.18 1.78 5.34
CA ILE A 60 0.80 1.12 4.47
C ILE A 60 0.17 0.69 3.15
N ILE A 61 -0.98 0.01 3.22
CA ILE A 61 -1.67 -0.47 2.00
C ILE A 61 -2.12 0.69 1.12
N GLN A 62 -2.68 1.74 1.72
CA GLN A 62 -3.12 2.92 0.98
C GLN A 62 -1.95 3.65 0.34
N LEU A 63 -0.82 3.84 1.05
CA LEU A 63 0.37 4.49 0.50
C LEU A 63 0.99 3.67 -0.65
N LEU A 64 1.02 2.34 -0.54
CA LEU A 64 1.52 1.46 -1.61
C LEU A 64 0.62 1.48 -2.86
N ASN A 65 -0.68 1.72 -2.69
CA ASN A 65 -1.61 1.90 -3.81
C ASN A 65 -1.58 3.32 -4.38
N LEU A 66 -1.31 4.33 -3.56
CA LEU A 66 -1.34 5.75 -3.94
C LEU A 66 -0.03 6.22 -4.58
N LEU A 67 1.11 5.69 -4.14
CA LEU A 67 2.46 6.13 -4.52
C LEU A 67 2.68 7.62 -4.24
N PRO A 68 2.73 8.03 -2.96
CA PRO A 68 2.85 9.43 -2.56
C PRO A 68 4.13 10.07 -3.13
N LYS A 69 4.01 11.32 -3.58
CA LYS A 69 5.11 12.11 -4.16
C LYS A 69 5.42 13.37 -3.34
N GLN A 70 4.47 13.82 -2.53
CA GLN A 70 4.57 15.03 -1.73
C GLN A 70 3.93 14.83 -0.35
N ILE A 71 4.30 15.67 0.61
CA ILE A 71 3.81 15.60 2.00
C ILE A 71 2.27 15.61 2.07
N LEU A 72 1.62 16.37 1.19
CA LEU A 72 0.16 16.41 1.13
C LEU A 72 -0.46 15.03 0.86
N ASP A 73 0.20 14.17 0.09
CA ASP A 73 -0.29 12.82 -0.18
C ASP A 73 -0.25 11.95 1.08
N LEU A 74 0.74 12.17 1.96
CA LEU A 74 0.83 11.51 3.25
C LEU A 74 -0.29 11.97 4.19
N GLN A 75 -0.60 13.27 4.21
CA GLN A 75 -1.70 13.83 5.03
C GLN A 75 -3.07 13.27 4.69
N LEU A 76 -3.28 12.81 3.45
CA LEU A 76 -4.54 12.19 3.04
C LEU A 76 -4.73 10.77 3.63
N VAL A 77 -3.65 10.13 4.06
CA VAL A 77 -3.64 8.72 4.46
C VAL A 77 -3.32 8.54 5.95
N ILE A 78 -2.37 9.32 6.47
CA ILE A 78 -1.90 9.22 7.85
C ILE A 78 -2.78 10.10 8.73
N GLU A 79 -3.56 9.48 9.61
CA GLU A 79 -4.36 10.22 10.61
C GLU A 79 -3.46 10.84 11.67
N GLU A 80 -3.79 12.06 12.11
CA GLU A 80 -3.02 12.81 13.12
C GLU A 80 -1.51 12.84 12.79
N MET A 81 -1.21 13.09 11.50
CA MET A 81 0.15 12.99 10.95
C MET A 81 1.14 13.89 11.68
N GLU A 82 0.74 15.14 11.97
CA GLU A 82 1.60 16.14 12.61
C GLU A 82 1.89 15.80 14.08
N GLU A 83 0.99 15.05 14.74
CA GLU A 83 1.15 14.57 16.10
C GLU A 83 2.00 13.29 16.16
N ARG A 84 1.98 12.47 15.12
CA ARG A 84 2.63 11.15 15.09
C ARG A 84 4.03 11.15 14.49
N PHE A 85 4.33 12.05 13.56
CA PHE A 85 5.57 12.06 12.81
C PHE A 85 6.17 13.46 12.73
N ASP A 86 7.48 13.54 12.94
CA ASP A 86 8.25 14.75 12.65
C ASP A 86 8.58 14.86 11.16
N GLU A 87 9.01 16.05 10.74
CA GLU A 87 9.36 16.35 9.33
C GLU A 87 10.40 15.37 8.77
N PHE A 88 11.39 14.99 9.58
CA PHE A 88 12.41 14.02 9.18
C PHE A 88 11.83 12.62 8.90
N SER A 89 10.91 12.15 9.74
CA SER A 89 10.24 10.86 9.54
C SER A 89 9.35 10.87 8.30
N LEU A 90 8.66 11.98 8.04
CA LEU A 90 7.83 12.17 6.85
C LEU A 90 8.66 12.15 5.57
N ASP A 91 9.81 12.82 5.55
CA ASP A 91 10.75 12.75 4.45
C ASP A 91 11.26 11.33 4.22
N LYS A 92 11.56 10.60 5.30
CA LYS A 92 11.95 9.18 5.22
C LYS A 92 10.85 8.32 4.60
N ILE A 93 9.59 8.54 4.96
CA ILE A 93 8.44 7.84 4.37
C ILE A 93 8.36 8.15 2.87
N LEU A 94 8.45 9.42 2.46
CA LEU A 94 8.41 9.79 1.04
C LEU A 94 9.54 9.15 0.23
N ASN A 95 10.75 9.11 0.79
CA ASN A 95 11.92 8.54 0.14
C ASN A 95 11.75 7.04 -0.18
N ILE A 96 10.92 6.29 0.55
CA ILE A 96 10.60 4.88 0.23
C ILE A 96 9.91 4.75 -1.14
N PHE A 97 9.22 5.80 -1.60
CA PHE A 97 8.49 5.80 -2.87
C PHE A 97 9.28 6.44 -4.02
N GLN A 98 10.44 7.03 -3.73
CA GLN A 98 11.34 7.60 -4.72
C GLN A 98 12.34 6.53 -5.22
N ASP A 99 11.83 5.62 -6.05
CA ASP A 99 12.64 4.64 -6.82
C ASP A 99 12.68 5.00 -8.30
#